data_AF-A0A951LA13-F1
#
_entry.id   AF-A0A951LA13-F1
#
_cell.length_a   1.000
_cell.length_b   1.000
_cell.length_c   1.000
_cell.angle_alpha   90.00
_cell.angle_beta   90.00
_cell.angle_gamma   90.00
#
_symmetry.space_group_name_H-M   'P 1'
#
loop_
_entity.id
_entity.type
_entity.pdbx_description
1 polymer ?
#
loop_
_entity_poly.entity_id
_entity_poly.type
_entity_poly.pdbx_seq_one_letter_code
_entity_poly.pdbx_strand_id
1 'polypeptide(L)'
;MQVQAWSRQRIEETALPGPSAVISMADAPDQLAIVKDQVNVVARLNLIFNDTTEEYLGVRPPTVEDARQILSFVNAWHHQPYLIIQCQIGVGRSQAVLAALLKINGQEHYKNVLANGTYNRRLFKSLLIAAGATPEPEPLVSIAVRIKYAPDRLNMFILSMKRQRHENWELVAVTDGPNEGAARLVTSMDEPRVRLIQTDKRLGRWGHPYRQLGLDACRGEFIGVSNDDNYYVPGYIEQMLNALANADVAMCQTLHSNVAWSVDRVGIDLGCWIARASLVRQVPWPGDEYTSDQDYMRSLVEAAKGRIAAIQKPLFIHN
;
A
#
# COMPACT_ATOMS: atom_id res chain seq x y z
N MET A 1 5.80 24.73 -17.31
CA MET A 1 6.96 23.88 -16.99
C MET A 1 6.60 22.42 -17.21
N GLN A 2 7.40 21.68 -17.97
CA GLN A 2 7.25 20.22 -18.10
C GLN A 2 8.02 19.52 -16.98
N VAL A 3 7.34 18.67 -16.22
CA VAL A 3 7.95 17.92 -15.11
C VAL A 3 8.17 16.48 -15.54
N GLN A 4 9.40 15.97 -15.38
CA GLN A 4 9.75 14.60 -15.78
C GLN A 4 10.46 13.86 -14.65
N ALA A 5 10.16 12.57 -14.50
CA ALA A 5 10.84 11.67 -13.58
C ALA A 5 11.89 10.84 -14.35
N TRP A 6 13.16 10.96 -13.98
CA TRP A 6 14.28 10.26 -14.63
C TRP A 6 14.98 9.32 -13.63
N SER A 7 15.44 8.17 -14.13
CA SER A 7 16.35 7.30 -13.37
C SER A 7 17.75 7.92 -13.30
N ARG A 8 18.56 7.47 -12.33
CA ARG A 8 19.99 7.83 -12.24
C ARG A 8 20.71 7.55 -13.56
N GLN A 9 20.58 6.34 -14.09
CA GLN A 9 21.22 5.96 -15.35
C GLN A 9 20.88 6.93 -16.49
N ARG A 10 19.59 7.28 -16.65
CA ARG A 10 19.15 8.16 -17.74
C ARG A 10 19.80 9.54 -17.64
N ILE A 11 19.83 10.17 -16.46
CA ILE A 11 20.41 11.51 -16.32
C ILE A 11 21.94 11.52 -16.47
N GLU A 12 22.60 10.38 -16.19
CA GLU A 12 24.05 10.21 -16.33
C GLU A 12 24.48 9.87 -17.78
N GLU A 13 23.55 9.38 -18.61
CA GLU A 13 23.87 8.92 -19.97
C GLU A 13 23.31 9.82 -21.09
N THR A 14 22.26 10.61 -20.82
CA THR A 14 21.53 11.38 -21.84
C THR A 14 21.68 12.89 -21.67
N ALA A 15 21.57 13.64 -22.78
CA ALA A 15 21.53 15.10 -22.74
C ALA A 15 20.18 15.57 -22.20
N LEU A 16 20.18 16.73 -21.54
CA LEU A 16 18.95 17.34 -21.05
C LEU A 16 18.15 17.91 -22.23
N PRO A 17 16.80 17.96 -22.13
CA PRO A 17 15.94 18.43 -23.22
C PRO A 17 16.06 19.95 -23.52
N GLY A 18 16.94 20.65 -22.81
CA GLY A 18 17.15 22.09 -22.84
C GLY A 18 17.42 22.61 -21.42
N PRO A 19 17.39 23.94 -21.20
CA PRO A 19 17.57 24.55 -19.88
C PRO A 19 16.61 23.93 -18.85
N SER A 20 17.18 23.26 -17.85
CA SER A 20 16.43 22.43 -16.91
C SER A 20 16.83 22.73 -15.47
N ALA A 21 15.84 22.84 -14.59
CA ALA A 21 16.06 22.75 -13.15
C ALA A 21 16.03 21.28 -12.72
N VAL A 22 16.93 20.88 -11.82
CA VAL A 22 17.09 19.46 -11.43
C VAL A 22 16.89 19.29 -9.92
N ILE A 23 16.04 18.35 -9.53
CA ILE A 23 15.93 17.87 -8.14
C ILE A 23 16.55 16.48 -8.08
N SER A 24 17.66 16.35 -7.35
CA SER A 24 18.34 15.07 -7.11
C SER A 24 18.09 14.59 -5.68
N MET A 25 17.63 13.35 -5.55
CA MET A 25 17.40 12.67 -4.27
C MET A 25 18.24 11.39 -4.20
N ALA A 26 18.93 11.17 -3.08
CA ALA A 26 19.76 9.98 -2.88
C ALA A 26 19.78 9.56 -1.40
N ASP A 27 20.29 8.36 -1.13
CA ASP A 27 20.41 7.87 0.25
C ASP A 27 21.73 8.35 0.87
N ALA A 28 22.77 8.60 0.06
CA ALA A 28 24.04 9.18 0.51
C ALA A 28 24.60 10.22 -0.49
N PRO A 29 25.47 11.15 -0.04
CA PRO A 29 26.03 12.20 -0.90
C PRO A 29 26.77 11.69 -2.15
N ASP A 30 27.50 10.58 -2.03
CA ASP A 30 28.24 9.91 -3.12
C ASP A 30 27.32 9.22 -4.14
N GLN A 31 26.02 9.12 -3.84
CA GLN A 31 25.03 8.49 -4.69
C GLN A 31 24.20 9.50 -5.50
N LEU A 32 24.42 10.81 -5.32
CA LEU A 32 23.83 11.83 -6.18
C LEU A 32 24.31 11.62 -7.63
N ALA A 33 23.38 11.67 -8.58
CA ALA A 33 23.71 11.41 -9.97
C ALA A 33 24.68 12.47 -10.54
N ILE A 34 25.61 12.03 -11.38
CA ILE A 34 26.50 12.92 -12.12
C ILE A 34 25.77 13.33 -13.41
N VAL A 35 25.12 14.50 -13.42
CA VAL A 35 24.39 14.96 -14.60
C VAL A 35 25.37 15.17 -15.76
N LYS A 36 25.18 14.44 -16.86
CA LYS A 36 26.08 14.46 -18.02
C LYS A 36 26.15 15.82 -18.69
N ASP A 37 24.99 16.45 -18.83
CA ASP A 37 24.81 17.71 -19.56
C ASP A 37 24.69 18.90 -18.59
N GLN A 38 25.80 19.21 -17.92
CA GLN A 38 25.87 20.32 -16.95
C GLN A 38 25.57 21.69 -17.57
N VAL A 39 25.81 21.85 -18.88
CA VAL A 39 25.60 23.12 -19.58
C VAL A 39 24.13 23.52 -19.59
N ASN A 40 23.23 22.55 -19.67
CA ASN A 40 21.78 22.76 -19.64
C ASN A 40 21.19 22.79 -18.21
N VAL A 41 21.98 22.58 -17.16
CA VAL A 41 21.51 22.67 -15.77
C VAL A 41 21.53 24.13 -15.32
N VAL A 42 20.34 24.74 -15.17
CA VAL A 42 20.23 26.13 -14.68
C VAL A 42 20.22 26.23 -13.16
N ALA A 43 19.75 25.16 -12.49
CA ALA A 43 19.69 25.09 -11.04
C ALA A 43 19.59 23.63 -10.58
N ARG A 44 20.11 23.34 -9.38
CA ARG A 44 20.07 22.01 -8.79
C ARG A 44 19.76 22.04 -7.29
N LEU A 45 18.78 21.24 -6.86
CA LEU A 45 18.53 20.93 -5.46
C LEU A 45 18.96 19.49 -5.17
N ASN A 46 19.79 19.30 -4.14
CA ASN A 46 20.22 17.98 -3.68
C ASN A 46 19.60 17.68 -2.32
N LEU A 47 18.94 16.53 -2.19
CA LEU A 47 18.31 16.08 -0.94
C LEU A 47 18.78 14.66 -0.60
N ILE A 48 19.08 14.44 0.68
CA ILE A 48 19.55 13.15 1.20
C ILE A 48 18.56 12.63 2.24
N PHE A 49 17.80 11.60 1.87
CA PHE A 49 16.85 10.89 2.74
C PHE A 49 16.54 9.51 2.15
N ASN A 50 16.23 8.54 3.01
CA ASN A 50 15.79 7.21 2.60
C ASN A 50 14.28 7.20 2.31
N ASP A 51 13.78 6.12 1.74
CA ASP A 51 12.34 5.93 1.48
C ASP A 51 11.63 5.09 2.56
N THR A 52 12.30 4.75 3.66
CA THR A 52 11.77 3.88 4.71
C THR A 52 10.99 4.67 5.78
N THR A 53 10.42 3.95 6.76
CA THR A 53 9.69 4.57 7.88
C THR A 53 10.62 5.04 8.99
N GLU A 54 11.81 4.46 9.08
CA GLU A 54 12.77 4.62 10.17
C GLU A 54 14.13 5.07 9.63
N GLU A 55 15.00 5.53 10.52
CA GLU A 55 16.39 5.80 10.14
C GLU A 55 17.09 4.49 9.78
N TYR A 56 17.76 4.46 8.63
CA TYR A 56 18.49 3.28 8.16
C TYR A 56 19.85 3.71 7.61
N LEU A 57 20.92 3.05 8.08
CA LEU A 57 22.31 3.37 7.73
C LEU A 57 22.67 4.86 7.90
N GLY A 58 22.13 5.52 8.93
CA GLY A 58 22.38 6.94 9.22
C GLY A 58 21.64 7.92 8.31
N VAL A 59 20.72 7.42 7.49
CA VAL A 59 19.88 8.21 6.59
C VAL A 59 18.47 8.24 7.16
N ARG A 60 17.89 9.44 7.30
CA ARG A 60 16.54 9.64 7.84
C ARG A 60 15.46 9.56 6.75
N PRO A 61 14.19 9.31 7.11
CA PRO A 61 13.06 9.44 6.19
C PRO A 61 12.78 10.91 5.79
N PRO A 62 11.98 11.15 4.72
CA PRO A 62 11.61 12.50 4.30
C PRO A 62 10.70 13.19 5.32
N THR A 63 10.93 14.49 5.47
CA THR A 63 10.22 15.37 6.39
C THR A 63 9.37 16.39 5.64
N VAL A 64 8.50 17.10 6.37
CA VAL A 64 7.78 18.25 5.82
C VAL A 64 8.75 19.36 5.40
N GLU A 65 9.92 19.48 6.03
CA GLU A 65 10.91 20.49 5.66
C GLU A 65 11.59 20.19 4.32
N ASP A 66 11.92 18.93 4.05
CA ASP A 66 12.42 18.53 2.72
C ASP A 66 11.37 18.85 1.64
N ALA A 67 10.10 18.61 1.95
CA ALA A 67 8.99 18.97 1.07
C ALA A 67 8.86 20.48 0.84
N ARG A 68 9.07 21.31 1.87
CA ARG A 68 9.12 22.78 1.71
C ARG A 68 10.30 23.22 0.83
N GLN A 69 11.47 22.60 0.99
CA GLN A 69 12.62 22.88 0.11
C GLN A 69 12.32 22.55 -1.35
N ILE A 70 11.67 21.41 -1.61
CA ILE A 70 11.21 21.05 -2.96
C ILE A 70 10.27 22.11 -3.52
N LEU A 71 9.21 22.48 -2.78
CA LEU A 71 8.24 23.47 -3.24
C LEU A 71 8.87 24.85 -3.47
N SER A 72 9.74 25.28 -2.56
CA SER A 72 10.48 26.54 -2.70
C SER A 72 11.36 26.54 -3.94
N PHE A 73 12.07 25.44 -4.20
CA PHE A 73 12.90 25.31 -5.38
C PHE A 73 12.07 25.31 -6.66
N VAL A 74 10.98 24.53 -6.70
CA VAL A 74 10.04 24.49 -7.82
C VAL A 74 9.48 25.88 -8.10
N ASN A 75 9.04 26.61 -7.09
CA ASN A 75 8.50 27.96 -7.24
C ASN A 75 9.57 28.96 -7.71
N ALA A 76 10.82 28.84 -7.26
CA ALA A 76 11.90 29.71 -7.74
C ALA A 76 12.21 29.50 -9.23
N TRP A 77 11.99 28.28 -9.75
CA TRP A 77 12.35 27.89 -11.11
C TRP A 77 11.16 27.52 -12.01
N HIS A 78 9.93 27.85 -11.60
CA HIS A 78 8.70 27.45 -12.30
C HIS A 78 8.56 28.00 -13.73
N HIS A 79 9.31 29.06 -14.06
CA HIS A 79 9.39 29.64 -15.40
C HIS A 79 10.30 28.86 -16.35
N GLN A 80 11.10 27.90 -15.85
CA GLN A 80 11.95 27.08 -16.69
C GLN A 80 11.11 26.11 -17.55
N PRO A 81 11.56 25.79 -18.77
CA PRO A 81 10.80 24.91 -19.64
C PRO A 81 10.72 23.49 -19.07
N TYR A 82 11.78 23.03 -18.38
CA TYR A 82 11.88 21.67 -17.84
C TYR A 82 12.27 21.63 -16.36
N LEU A 83 11.58 20.76 -15.61
CA LEU A 83 11.96 20.31 -14.27
C LEU A 83 12.20 18.80 -14.30
N ILE A 84 13.42 18.40 -13.99
CA ILE A 84 13.83 17.00 -13.95
C ILE A 84 13.94 16.55 -12.49
N ILE A 85 13.17 15.52 -12.13
CA ILE A 85 13.20 14.90 -10.81
C ILE A 85 13.91 13.56 -10.93
N GLN A 86 15.00 13.40 -10.18
CA GLN A 86 15.86 12.24 -10.25
C GLN A 86 16.07 11.62 -8.87
N CYS A 87 16.00 10.30 -8.80
CA CYS A 87 16.43 9.53 -7.63
C CYS A 87 17.37 8.37 -7.99
N GLN A 88 18.13 7.92 -6.99
CA GLN A 88 19.20 6.93 -7.14
C GLN A 88 18.68 5.54 -7.55
N ILE A 89 17.77 4.95 -6.76
CA ILE A 89 17.25 3.58 -6.93
C ILE A 89 15.74 3.63 -7.14
N GLY A 90 15.28 3.07 -8.27
CA GLY A 90 13.88 3.09 -8.68
C GLY A 90 13.40 4.51 -9.05
N VAL A 91 12.30 4.61 -9.79
CA VAL A 91 11.67 5.91 -10.10
C VAL A 91 10.64 6.33 -9.04
N GLY A 92 10.51 5.56 -7.95
CA GLY A 92 9.44 5.72 -6.97
C GLY A 92 9.40 7.09 -6.30
N ARG A 93 10.54 7.57 -5.76
CA ARG A 93 10.63 8.90 -5.15
C ARG A 93 10.38 10.01 -6.17
N SER A 94 10.95 9.89 -7.37
CA SER A 94 10.68 10.84 -8.46
C SER A 94 9.20 10.87 -8.84
N GLN A 95 8.55 9.70 -8.92
CA GLN A 95 7.12 9.57 -9.18
C GLN A 95 6.27 10.15 -8.04
N ALA A 96 6.69 10.01 -6.78
CA ALA A 96 6.00 10.63 -5.64
C ALA A 96 5.98 12.15 -5.74
N VAL A 97 7.13 12.77 -6.04
CA VAL A 97 7.25 14.22 -6.22
C VAL A 97 6.44 14.67 -7.43
N LEU A 98 6.58 13.98 -8.58
CA LEU A 98 5.78 14.28 -9.78
C LEU A 98 4.28 14.20 -9.50
N ALA A 99 3.81 13.13 -8.86
CA ALA A 99 2.40 12.97 -8.50
C ALA A 99 1.91 14.08 -7.56
N ALA A 100 2.71 14.47 -6.56
CA ALA A 100 2.34 15.54 -5.65
C ALA A 100 2.20 16.87 -6.38
N LEU A 101 3.17 17.21 -7.24
CA LEU A 101 3.12 18.43 -8.06
C LEU A 101 1.92 18.43 -8.99
N LEU A 102 1.59 17.30 -9.62
CA LEU A 102 0.38 17.18 -10.43
C LEU A 102 -0.89 17.44 -9.59
N LYS A 103 -1.02 16.80 -8.43
CA LYS A 103 -2.18 17.00 -7.54
C LYS A 103 -2.31 18.45 -7.06
N ILE A 104 -1.21 19.07 -6.61
CA ILE A 104 -1.19 20.47 -6.15
C ILE A 104 -1.64 21.42 -7.26
N ASN A 105 -1.32 21.11 -8.52
CA ASN A 105 -1.75 21.88 -9.70
C ASN A 105 -3.13 21.45 -10.25
N GLY A 106 -3.92 20.69 -9.49
CA GLY A 106 -5.28 20.29 -9.88
C GLY A 106 -5.36 19.24 -11.00
N GLN A 107 -4.27 18.50 -11.26
CA GLN A 107 -4.21 17.49 -12.31
C GLN A 107 -4.53 16.09 -11.75
N GLU A 108 -5.73 15.56 -12.03
CA GLU A 108 -6.23 14.27 -11.49
C GLU A 108 -5.43 13.02 -11.92
N HIS A 109 -4.70 13.09 -13.04
CA HIS A 109 -3.93 11.94 -13.54
C HIS A 109 -2.71 11.60 -12.67
N TYR A 110 -2.46 12.32 -11.57
CA TYR A 110 -1.45 11.97 -10.57
C TYR A 110 -1.59 10.53 -10.05
N LYS A 111 -2.82 9.99 -10.00
CA LYS A 111 -3.13 8.63 -9.56
C LYS A 111 -2.47 7.56 -10.42
N ASN A 112 -2.21 7.86 -11.70
CA ASN A 112 -1.54 6.95 -12.63
C ASN A 112 -0.01 6.94 -12.45
N VAL A 113 0.53 7.99 -11.82
CA VAL A 113 1.97 8.17 -11.61
C VAL A 113 2.38 7.66 -10.23
N LEU A 114 1.53 7.85 -9.21
CA LEU A 114 1.83 7.44 -7.85
C LEU A 114 1.83 5.90 -7.74
N ALA A 115 3.01 5.31 -7.66
CA ALA A 115 3.16 3.86 -7.51
C ALA A 115 2.50 3.35 -6.21
N ASN A 116 1.94 2.13 -6.25
CA ASN A 116 1.24 1.50 -5.12
C ASN A 116 2.13 1.13 -3.92
N GLY A 117 3.45 1.33 -4.00
CA GLY A 117 4.38 1.07 -2.88
C GLY A 117 4.20 2.07 -1.72
N THR A 118 4.22 1.57 -0.48
CA THR A 118 4.01 2.37 0.75
C THR A 118 5.02 3.52 0.89
N TYR A 119 6.26 3.30 0.46
CA TYR A 119 7.42 4.17 0.66
C TYR A 119 7.30 5.54 -0.06
N ASN A 120 6.69 5.55 -1.25
CA ASN A 120 6.50 6.76 -2.06
C ASN A 120 5.39 7.68 -1.53
N ARG A 121 4.43 7.12 -0.79
CA ARG A 121 3.25 7.84 -0.31
C ARG A 121 3.58 8.82 0.81
N ARG A 122 4.64 8.58 1.60
CA ARG A 122 5.06 9.51 2.66
C ARG A 122 5.56 10.83 2.08
N LEU A 123 6.49 10.78 1.12
CA LEU A 123 7.00 11.98 0.45
C LEU A 123 5.87 12.74 -0.26
N PHE A 124 4.99 12.02 -0.95
CA PHE A 124 3.78 12.58 -1.56
C PHE A 124 2.92 13.34 -0.52
N LYS A 125 2.62 12.72 0.63
CA LYS A 125 1.85 13.37 1.72
C LYS A 125 2.57 14.58 2.30
N SER A 126 3.87 14.49 2.56
CA SER A 126 4.67 15.61 3.07
C SER A 126 4.62 16.82 2.13
N LEU A 127 4.63 16.58 0.81
CA LEU A 127 4.46 17.64 -0.20
C LEU A 127 3.07 18.27 -0.18
N LEU A 128 2.00 17.46 -0.06
CA LEU A 128 0.64 18.00 0.08
C LEU A 128 0.53 18.87 1.33
N ILE A 129 1.01 18.38 2.48
CA ILE A 129 1.02 19.12 3.75
C ILE A 129 1.82 20.42 3.61
N ALA A 130 3.02 20.37 3.02
CA ALA A 130 3.85 21.54 2.81
C ALA A 130 3.20 22.57 1.87
N ALA A 131 2.36 22.12 0.94
CA ALA A 131 1.58 22.97 0.04
C ALA A 131 0.25 23.47 0.67
N GLY A 132 -0.02 23.14 1.93
CA GLY A 132 -1.27 23.51 2.61
C GLY A 132 -2.49 22.68 2.17
N ALA A 133 -2.28 21.57 1.47
CA ALA A 133 -3.34 20.64 1.09
C ALA A 133 -3.49 19.54 2.15
N THR A 134 -4.74 19.14 2.42
CA THR A 134 -5.04 18.00 3.27
C THR A 134 -4.91 16.71 2.45
N PRO A 135 -3.95 15.82 2.74
CA PRO A 135 -3.89 14.52 2.08
C PRO A 135 -5.14 13.71 2.39
N GLU A 136 -5.60 12.93 1.41
CA GLU A 136 -6.67 11.97 1.66
C GLU A 136 -6.21 10.98 2.74
N PRO A 137 -7.08 10.64 3.71
CA PRO A 137 -6.75 9.64 4.71
C PRO A 137 -6.52 8.29 4.02
N GLU A 138 -5.32 7.73 4.20
CA GLU A 138 -5.03 6.38 3.74
C GLU A 138 -5.36 5.38 4.85
N PRO A 139 -5.94 4.23 4.51
CA PRO A 139 -6.20 3.18 5.47
C PRO A 139 -4.88 2.70 6.08
N LEU A 140 -4.83 2.51 7.40
CA LEU A 140 -3.67 1.87 8.03
C LEU A 140 -3.65 0.37 7.73
N VAL A 141 -4.84 -0.25 7.77
CA VAL A 141 -5.05 -1.68 7.56
C VAL A 141 -5.92 -1.92 6.34
N SER A 142 -5.48 -2.78 5.42
CA SER A 142 -6.33 -3.28 4.33
C SER A 142 -6.66 -4.75 4.58
N ILE A 143 -7.95 -5.09 4.49
CA ILE A 143 -8.39 -6.49 4.46
C ILE A 143 -8.89 -6.80 3.05
N ALA A 144 -8.16 -7.65 2.33
CA ALA A 144 -8.59 -8.17 1.04
C ALA A 144 -9.56 -9.33 1.24
N VAL A 145 -10.73 -9.28 0.60
CA VAL A 145 -11.78 -10.27 0.79
C VAL A 145 -12.24 -10.80 -0.56
N ARG A 146 -12.12 -12.12 -0.75
CA ARG A 146 -12.74 -12.78 -1.90
C ARG A 146 -14.24 -12.96 -1.65
N ILE A 147 -15.05 -12.67 -2.66
CA ILE A 147 -16.52 -12.72 -2.54
C ILE A 147 -17.08 -13.95 -3.26
N LYS A 148 -17.82 -14.79 -2.52
CA LYS A 148 -18.50 -16.00 -3.02
C LYS A 148 -19.99 -16.01 -2.71
N TYR A 149 -20.37 -15.49 -1.54
CA TYR A 149 -21.70 -15.63 -0.96
C TYR A 149 -22.42 -14.29 -0.76
N ALA A 150 -21.99 -13.24 -1.46
CA ALA A 150 -22.71 -11.96 -1.48
C ALA A 150 -24.12 -12.11 -2.07
N PRO A 151 -25.12 -11.35 -1.58
CA PRO A 151 -24.96 -10.25 -0.60
C PRO A 151 -24.92 -10.70 0.87
N ASP A 152 -25.53 -11.82 1.22
CA ASP A 152 -25.91 -12.10 2.62
C ASP A 152 -24.72 -12.23 3.57
N ARG A 153 -23.73 -13.06 3.22
CA ARG A 153 -22.57 -13.27 4.09
C ARG A 153 -21.64 -12.06 4.10
N LEU A 154 -21.45 -11.43 2.93
CA LEU A 154 -20.69 -10.19 2.80
C LEU A 154 -21.25 -9.07 3.69
N ASN A 155 -22.58 -8.95 3.79
CA ASN A 155 -23.21 -7.97 4.68
C ASN A 155 -22.76 -8.16 6.12
N MET A 156 -22.81 -9.40 6.61
CA MET A 156 -22.40 -9.71 7.98
C MET A 156 -20.90 -9.50 8.20
N PHE A 157 -20.05 -9.86 7.24
CA PHE A 157 -18.61 -9.58 7.30
C PHE A 157 -18.34 -8.07 7.40
N ILE A 158 -18.96 -7.26 6.53
CA ILE A 158 -18.79 -5.79 6.56
C ILE A 158 -19.31 -5.21 7.88
N LEU A 159 -20.43 -5.69 8.42
CA LEU A 159 -20.91 -5.27 9.74
C LEU A 159 -19.88 -5.58 10.83
N SER A 160 -19.20 -6.72 10.79
CA SER A 160 -18.12 -7.04 11.74
C SER A 160 -16.93 -6.08 11.63
N MET A 161 -16.61 -5.63 10.41
CA MET A 161 -15.57 -4.62 10.15
C MET A 161 -15.98 -3.23 10.64
N LYS A 162 -17.24 -2.83 10.42
CA LYS A 162 -17.80 -1.56 10.93
C LYS A 162 -17.80 -1.49 12.46
N ARG A 163 -17.75 -2.62 13.15
CA ARG A 163 -17.70 -2.72 14.62
C ARG A 163 -16.28 -2.83 15.18
N GLN A 164 -15.24 -2.73 14.34
CA GLN A 164 -13.87 -2.68 14.83
C GLN A 164 -13.64 -1.42 15.68
N ARG A 165 -12.95 -1.57 16.81
CA ARG A 165 -12.57 -0.45 17.69
C ARG A 165 -11.53 0.47 17.06
N HIS A 166 -10.74 -0.05 16.13
CA HIS A 166 -9.80 0.73 15.33
C HIS A 166 -10.46 1.07 14.00
N GLU A 167 -10.62 2.36 13.69
CA GLU A 167 -11.45 2.82 12.57
C GLU A 167 -10.70 2.99 11.25
N ASN A 168 -9.37 3.10 11.31
CA ASN A 168 -8.53 3.40 10.15
C ASN A 168 -8.19 2.13 9.34
N TRP A 169 -9.19 1.62 8.63
CA TRP A 169 -9.08 0.44 7.77
C TRP A 169 -9.77 0.66 6.41
N GLU A 170 -9.43 -0.19 5.44
CA GLU A 170 -10.23 -0.43 4.24
C GLU A 170 -10.52 -1.91 4.06
N LEU A 171 -11.61 -2.21 3.37
CA LEU A 171 -11.97 -3.54 2.91
C LEU A 171 -11.95 -3.52 1.38
N VAL A 172 -11.17 -4.42 0.78
CA VAL A 172 -11.10 -4.61 -0.67
C VAL A 172 -11.84 -5.90 -1.02
N ALA A 173 -13.10 -5.78 -1.43
CA ALA A 173 -13.97 -6.88 -1.81
C ALA A 173 -13.78 -7.20 -3.29
N VAL A 174 -13.39 -8.42 -3.64
CA VAL A 174 -13.14 -8.84 -5.02
C VAL A 174 -14.10 -9.95 -5.43
N THR A 175 -14.91 -9.72 -6.46
CA THR A 175 -15.89 -10.69 -6.95
C THR A 175 -15.35 -11.48 -8.15
N ASP A 176 -15.76 -12.75 -8.23
CA ASP A 176 -15.54 -13.61 -9.39
C ASP A 176 -16.57 -13.32 -10.50
N GLY A 177 -16.28 -12.28 -11.29
CA GLY A 177 -17.15 -11.71 -12.31
C GLY A 177 -18.07 -10.62 -11.77
N PRO A 178 -18.93 -10.04 -12.63
CA PRO A 178 -19.97 -9.12 -12.20
C PRO A 178 -20.92 -9.76 -11.16
N ASN A 179 -21.25 -9.00 -10.12
CA ASN A 179 -22.12 -9.42 -9.03
C ASN A 179 -23.01 -8.25 -8.57
N GLU A 180 -24.22 -8.18 -9.10
CA GLU A 180 -25.16 -7.11 -8.77
C GLU A 180 -25.59 -7.10 -7.30
N GLY A 181 -25.64 -8.26 -6.65
CA GLY A 181 -25.98 -8.37 -5.23
C GLY A 181 -24.94 -7.67 -4.36
N ALA A 182 -23.66 -7.95 -4.61
CA ALA A 182 -22.55 -7.27 -3.96
C ALA A 182 -22.54 -5.77 -4.28
N ALA A 183 -22.75 -5.38 -5.54
CA ALA A 183 -22.78 -3.97 -5.94
C ALA A 183 -23.91 -3.19 -5.26
N ARG A 184 -25.14 -3.73 -5.26
CA ARG A 184 -26.29 -3.12 -4.57
C ARG A 184 -26.03 -3.00 -3.07
N LEU A 185 -25.47 -4.04 -2.45
CA LEU A 185 -25.16 -4.04 -1.02
C LEU A 185 -24.10 -3.00 -0.64
N VAL A 186 -22.98 -2.94 -1.37
CA VAL A 186 -21.91 -1.97 -1.09
C VAL A 186 -22.42 -0.54 -1.27
N THR A 187 -23.18 -0.29 -2.35
CA THR A 187 -23.80 1.02 -2.58
C THR A 187 -24.80 1.39 -1.50
N SER A 188 -25.66 0.46 -1.05
CA SER A 188 -26.69 0.75 -0.04
C SER A 188 -26.12 0.93 1.37
N MET A 189 -24.98 0.31 1.67
CA MET A 189 -24.32 0.46 2.98
C MET A 189 -23.65 1.82 3.18
N ASP A 190 -23.32 2.52 2.08
CA ASP A 190 -22.65 3.82 2.07
C ASP A 190 -21.44 3.86 3.02
N GLU A 191 -20.62 2.81 2.98
CA GLU A 191 -19.42 2.69 3.81
C GLU A 191 -18.19 3.02 2.95
N PRO A 192 -17.62 4.24 3.06
CA PRO A 192 -16.52 4.69 2.18
C PRO A 192 -15.23 3.88 2.34
N ARG A 193 -15.09 3.11 3.44
CA ARG A 193 -13.96 2.21 3.67
C ARG A 193 -14.06 0.90 2.87
N VAL A 194 -15.20 0.59 2.26
CA VAL A 194 -15.40 -0.62 1.46
C VAL A 194 -15.25 -0.31 -0.04
N ARG A 195 -14.34 -1.01 -0.70
CA ARG A 195 -14.12 -0.94 -2.14
C ARG A 195 -14.50 -2.27 -2.79
N LEU A 196 -15.39 -2.21 -3.77
CA LEU A 196 -15.76 -3.38 -4.58
C LEU A 196 -14.99 -3.37 -5.90
N ILE A 197 -14.30 -4.48 -6.19
CA ILE A 197 -13.64 -4.75 -7.46
C ILE A 197 -14.37 -5.93 -8.09
N GLN A 198 -14.96 -5.70 -9.26
CA GLN A 198 -15.62 -6.74 -10.03
C GLN A 198 -14.73 -7.10 -11.21
N THR A 199 -14.38 -8.38 -11.33
CA THR A 199 -13.64 -8.83 -12.50
C THR A 199 -14.59 -8.94 -13.69
N ASP A 200 -14.05 -8.88 -14.91
CA ASP A 200 -14.87 -8.81 -16.13
C ASP A 200 -15.67 -10.09 -16.40
N LYS A 201 -15.14 -11.24 -15.95
CA LYS A 201 -15.70 -12.57 -16.25
C LYS A 201 -15.65 -13.44 -15.01
N ARG A 202 -16.69 -14.27 -14.87
CA ARG A 202 -16.76 -15.31 -13.84
C ARG A 202 -15.98 -16.54 -14.28
N LEU A 203 -15.01 -16.95 -13.48
CA LEU A 203 -14.20 -18.15 -13.66
C LEU A 203 -14.79 -19.37 -12.94
N GLY A 204 -15.68 -19.15 -11.97
CA GLY A 204 -16.36 -20.24 -11.24
C GLY A 204 -15.45 -20.96 -10.24
N ARG A 205 -14.34 -20.32 -9.84
CA ARG A 205 -13.34 -20.88 -8.92
C ARG A 205 -13.43 -20.24 -7.54
N TRP A 206 -14.65 -19.92 -7.12
CA TRP A 206 -14.98 -19.43 -5.78
C TRP A 206 -14.17 -18.21 -5.32
N GLY A 207 -13.63 -17.42 -6.27
CA GLY A 207 -12.78 -16.26 -5.99
C GLY A 207 -11.30 -16.55 -5.67
N HIS A 208 -10.84 -17.81 -5.67
CA HIS A 208 -9.43 -18.14 -5.44
C HIS A 208 -8.45 -17.48 -6.44
N PRO A 209 -8.76 -17.39 -7.76
CA PRO A 209 -7.86 -16.74 -8.73
C PRO A 209 -7.60 -15.26 -8.46
N TYR A 210 -8.40 -14.61 -7.62
CA TYR A 210 -8.38 -13.16 -7.41
C TYR A 210 -7.78 -12.73 -6.07
N ARG A 211 -7.14 -13.64 -5.34
CA ARG A 211 -6.45 -13.30 -4.09
C ARG A 211 -5.28 -12.35 -4.32
N GLN A 212 -4.46 -12.62 -5.34
CA GLN A 212 -3.38 -11.71 -5.72
C GLN A 212 -3.93 -10.33 -6.12
N LEU A 213 -5.01 -10.29 -6.92
CA LEU A 213 -5.67 -9.04 -7.29
C LEU A 213 -6.14 -8.24 -6.06
N GLY A 214 -6.69 -8.91 -5.05
CA GLY A 214 -7.07 -8.29 -3.79
C GLY A 214 -5.87 -7.71 -3.03
N LEU A 215 -4.80 -8.48 -2.91
CA LEU A 215 -3.55 -8.04 -2.28
C LEU A 215 -2.92 -6.83 -3.00
N ASP A 216 -2.90 -6.85 -4.32
CA ASP A 216 -2.34 -5.77 -5.15
C ASP A 216 -3.13 -4.47 -5.02
N ALA A 217 -4.44 -4.57 -4.77
CA ALA A 217 -5.34 -3.44 -4.62
C ALA A 217 -5.34 -2.82 -3.20
N CYS A 218 -4.70 -3.47 -2.22
CA CYS A 218 -4.55 -2.99 -0.85
C CYS A 218 -3.58 -1.80 -0.76
N ARG A 219 -4.00 -0.78 -0.02
CA ARG A 219 -3.30 0.50 0.14
C ARG A 219 -2.68 0.70 1.51
N GLY A 220 -3.04 -0.12 2.49
CA GLY A 220 -2.62 -0.02 3.86
C GLY A 220 -1.16 -0.39 4.10
N GLU A 221 -0.65 0.05 5.23
CA GLU A 221 0.68 -0.34 5.73
C GLU A 221 0.67 -1.80 6.20
N PHE A 222 -0.49 -2.26 6.68
CA PHE A 222 -0.72 -3.63 7.09
C PHE A 222 -1.82 -4.27 6.26
N ILE A 223 -1.63 -5.53 5.90
CA ILE A 223 -2.55 -6.27 5.03
C ILE A 223 -2.94 -7.57 5.73
N GLY A 224 -4.22 -7.90 5.66
CA GLY A 224 -4.76 -9.23 5.92
C GLY A 224 -5.63 -9.69 4.76
N VAL A 225 -5.95 -10.98 4.74
CA VAL A 225 -6.86 -11.59 3.75
C VAL A 225 -7.99 -12.29 4.47
N SER A 226 -9.20 -12.30 3.93
CA SER A 226 -10.31 -13.08 4.46
C SER A 226 -11.27 -13.56 3.37
N ASN A 227 -12.31 -14.28 3.81
CA ASN A 227 -13.46 -14.64 3.01
C ASN A 227 -14.70 -13.87 3.49
N ASP A 228 -15.67 -13.71 2.60
CA ASP A 228 -16.91 -13.00 2.89
C ASP A 228 -17.87 -13.72 3.85
N ASP A 229 -17.55 -14.95 4.26
CA ASP A 229 -18.31 -15.75 5.22
C ASP A 229 -17.74 -15.84 6.62
N ASN A 230 -16.62 -15.16 6.85
CA ASN A 230 -15.95 -15.09 8.14
C ASN A 230 -16.47 -13.96 9.02
N TYR A 231 -15.94 -13.87 10.24
CA TYR A 231 -16.20 -12.74 11.14
C TYR A 231 -14.97 -12.38 11.97
N TYR A 232 -14.82 -11.10 12.27
CA TYR A 232 -13.86 -10.61 13.25
C TYR A 232 -14.55 -10.11 14.50
N VAL A 233 -13.97 -10.41 15.67
CA VAL A 233 -14.41 -9.78 16.92
C VAL A 233 -14.09 -8.27 16.89
N PRO A 234 -14.82 -7.40 17.62
CA PRO A 234 -14.61 -5.95 17.60
C PRO A 234 -13.18 -5.47 17.90
N GLY A 235 -12.40 -6.27 18.63
CA GLY A 235 -11.01 -5.95 18.98
C GLY A 235 -9.95 -6.54 18.06
N TYR A 236 -10.32 -7.16 16.93
CA TYR A 236 -9.37 -7.84 16.05
C TYR A 236 -8.25 -6.89 15.59
N ILE A 237 -8.57 -5.81 14.88
CA ILE A 237 -7.55 -4.92 14.31
C ILE A 237 -6.63 -4.31 15.38
N GLU A 238 -7.20 -3.84 16.50
CA GLU A 238 -6.45 -3.25 17.62
C GLU A 238 -5.41 -4.24 18.18
N GLN A 239 -5.82 -5.48 18.46
CA GLN A 239 -4.93 -6.50 19.03
C GLN A 239 -3.84 -6.91 18.04
N MET A 240 -4.18 -7.05 16.75
CA MET A 240 -3.22 -7.39 15.70
C MET A 240 -2.16 -6.29 15.52
N LEU A 241 -2.57 -5.01 15.49
CA LEU A 241 -1.65 -3.88 15.37
C LEU A 241 -0.72 -3.77 16.59
N ASN A 242 -1.25 -3.95 17.80
CA ASN A 242 -0.42 -3.94 19.01
C ASN A 242 0.67 -5.02 18.98
N ALA A 243 0.36 -6.21 18.44
CA ALA A 243 1.33 -7.28 18.29
C ALA A 243 2.39 -7.00 17.20
N LEU A 244 2.03 -6.22 16.18
CA LEU A 244 2.92 -5.82 15.06
C LEU A 244 3.94 -4.72 15.43
N ALA A 245 3.85 -4.14 16.63
CA ALA A 245 4.81 -3.13 17.10
C ALA A 245 6.27 -3.62 17.02
N ASN A 246 6.50 -4.91 17.28
CA ASN A 246 7.83 -5.54 17.25
C ASN A 246 7.90 -6.75 16.31
N ALA A 247 6.96 -6.88 15.38
CA ALA A 247 6.85 -8.02 14.46
C ALA A 247 6.47 -7.56 13.04
N ASP A 248 6.63 -8.44 12.08
CA ASP A 248 6.23 -8.21 10.69
C ASP A 248 4.97 -8.99 10.32
N VAL A 249 4.64 -10.03 11.10
CA VAL A 249 3.39 -10.80 11.02
C VAL A 249 2.82 -10.95 12.43
N ALA A 250 1.54 -10.63 12.62
CA ALA A 250 0.77 -11.02 13.79
C ALA A 250 -0.23 -12.10 13.41
N MET A 251 -0.43 -13.06 14.31
CA MET A 251 -1.33 -14.18 14.12
C MET A 251 -2.17 -14.39 15.37
N CYS A 252 -3.48 -14.58 15.23
CA CYS A 252 -4.39 -14.91 16.33
C CYS A 252 -4.91 -16.35 16.21
N GLN A 253 -5.60 -16.82 17.25
CA GLN A 253 -6.31 -18.10 17.17
C GLN A 253 -7.61 -17.94 16.37
N THR A 254 -8.09 -19.07 15.84
CA THR A 254 -9.32 -19.16 15.03
C THR A 254 -10.37 -20.00 15.75
N LEU A 255 -11.62 -19.54 15.81
CA LEU A 255 -12.77 -20.42 16.07
C LEU A 255 -13.28 -20.93 14.73
N HIS A 256 -13.39 -22.24 14.56
CA HIS A 256 -13.74 -22.81 13.26
C HIS A 256 -14.97 -23.73 13.34
N SER A 257 -15.93 -23.51 12.43
CA SER A 257 -17.11 -24.36 12.21
C SER A 257 -16.79 -25.86 12.08
N ASN A 258 -15.69 -26.23 11.39
CA ASN A 258 -15.26 -27.62 11.16
C ASN A 258 -14.89 -28.37 12.45
N VAL A 259 -14.53 -27.67 13.52
CA VAL A 259 -14.26 -28.23 14.85
C VAL A 259 -15.33 -27.82 15.86
N ALA A 260 -16.58 -27.67 15.39
CA ALA A 260 -17.74 -27.31 16.19
C ALA A 260 -17.54 -26.01 16.98
N TRP A 261 -16.99 -24.97 16.33
CA TRP A 261 -16.71 -23.66 16.92
C TRP A 261 -15.72 -23.69 18.09
N SER A 262 -14.84 -24.69 18.12
CA SER A 262 -13.70 -24.74 19.02
C SER A 262 -12.51 -23.98 18.45
N VAL A 263 -11.52 -23.68 19.30
CA VAL A 263 -10.23 -23.13 18.85
C VAL A 263 -9.52 -24.17 18.00
N ASP A 264 -9.31 -23.85 16.72
CA ASP A 264 -8.46 -24.65 15.84
C ASP A 264 -6.99 -24.48 16.27
N ARG A 265 -6.33 -25.61 16.51
CA ARG A 265 -4.93 -25.69 16.95
C ARG A 265 -4.01 -26.32 15.89
N VAL A 266 -4.58 -26.75 14.76
CA VAL A 266 -3.89 -27.56 13.76
C VAL A 266 -3.58 -26.73 12.52
N GLY A 267 -4.50 -25.82 12.13
CA GLY A 267 -4.37 -25.01 10.92
C GLY A 267 -3.97 -23.56 11.19
N ILE A 268 -3.18 -22.99 10.27
CA ILE A 268 -3.15 -21.54 10.05
C ILE A 268 -4.14 -21.28 8.92
N ASP A 269 -5.21 -20.56 9.24
CA ASP A 269 -6.28 -20.29 8.31
C ASP A 269 -6.21 -18.85 7.76
N LEU A 270 -6.87 -18.61 6.64
CA LEU A 270 -7.03 -17.28 6.08
C LEU A 270 -7.77 -16.39 7.10
N GLY A 271 -7.34 -15.14 7.27
CA GLY A 271 -7.98 -14.20 8.20
C GLY A 271 -7.48 -14.25 9.63
N CYS A 272 -6.70 -15.24 10.05
CA CYS A 272 -6.12 -15.21 11.40
C CYS A 272 -4.84 -14.35 11.51
N TRP A 273 -4.49 -13.58 10.48
CA TRP A 273 -3.22 -12.87 10.40
C TRP A 273 -3.36 -11.46 9.81
N ILE A 274 -2.43 -10.58 10.23
CA ILE A 274 -2.14 -9.30 9.60
C ILE A 274 -0.62 -9.20 9.50
N ALA A 275 -0.11 -8.75 8.35
CA ALA A 275 1.31 -8.59 8.12
C ALA A 275 1.64 -7.23 7.50
N ARG A 276 2.91 -6.82 7.60
CA ARG A 276 3.41 -5.62 6.92
C ARG A 276 3.24 -5.75 5.41
N ALA A 277 2.70 -4.72 4.77
CA ALA A 277 2.49 -4.68 3.33
C ALA A 277 3.79 -4.85 2.54
N SER A 278 4.92 -4.39 3.09
CA SER A 278 6.24 -4.58 2.49
C SER A 278 6.64 -6.05 2.39
N LEU A 279 6.25 -6.87 3.37
CA LEU A 279 6.49 -8.32 3.37
C LEU A 279 5.50 -9.03 2.45
N VAL A 280 4.21 -8.71 2.57
CA VAL A 280 3.13 -9.28 1.74
C VAL A 280 3.41 -9.11 0.26
N ARG A 281 3.94 -7.96 -0.17
CA ARG A 281 4.27 -7.70 -1.59
C ARG A 281 5.51 -8.45 -2.10
N GLN A 282 6.32 -9.03 -1.23
CA GLN A 282 7.46 -9.88 -1.62
C GLN A 282 7.05 -11.34 -1.80
N VAL A 283 5.88 -11.72 -1.26
CA VAL A 283 5.39 -13.10 -1.28
C VAL A 283 4.20 -13.17 -2.24
N PRO A 284 4.37 -13.76 -3.43
CA PRO A 284 3.25 -13.93 -4.36
C PRO A 284 2.28 -14.99 -3.85
N TRP A 285 1.01 -14.84 -4.22
CA TRP A 285 -0.01 -15.85 -3.97
C TRP A 285 0.29 -17.12 -4.78
N PRO A 286 0.34 -18.32 -4.15
CA PRO A 286 0.97 -19.50 -4.76
C PRO A 286 0.11 -20.21 -5.82
N GLY A 287 -1.20 -19.96 -5.86
CA GLY A 287 -2.11 -20.62 -6.79
C GLY A 287 -3.58 -20.46 -6.39
N ASP A 288 -4.46 -21.22 -7.05
CA ASP A 288 -5.90 -21.21 -6.81
C ASP A 288 -6.44 -22.55 -6.28
N GLU A 289 -5.56 -23.37 -5.72
CA GLU A 289 -5.86 -24.66 -5.11
C GLU A 289 -6.49 -24.49 -3.73
N TYR A 290 -7.18 -25.55 -3.25
CA TYR A 290 -7.81 -25.56 -1.93
C TYR A 290 -6.82 -25.25 -0.79
N THR A 291 -5.56 -25.70 -0.91
CA THR A 291 -4.52 -25.49 0.11
C THR A 291 -3.75 -24.19 -0.07
N SER A 292 -4.02 -23.40 -1.12
CA SER A 292 -3.23 -22.20 -1.43
C SER A 292 -3.21 -21.17 -0.30
N ASP A 293 -4.25 -21.14 0.53
CA ASP A 293 -4.29 -20.31 1.76
C ASP A 293 -3.20 -20.71 2.76
N GLN A 294 -3.05 -22.00 3.02
CA GLN A 294 -2.02 -22.54 3.92
C GLN A 294 -0.62 -22.39 3.31
N ASP A 295 -0.49 -22.61 2.00
CA ASP A 295 0.77 -22.47 1.26
C ASP A 295 1.27 -21.02 1.32
N TYR A 296 0.38 -20.05 1.09
CA TYR A 296 0.71 -18.64 1.19
C TYR A 296 1.21 -18.28 2.59
N MET A 297 0.52 -18.77 3.62
CA MET A 297 0.90 -18.50 5.00
C MET A 297 2.24 -19.09 5.38
N ARG A 298 2.58 -20.28 4.88
CA ARG A 298 3.92 -20.86 5.07
C ARG A 298 5.00 -19.97 4.46
N SER A 299 4.80 -19.51 3.22
CA SER A 299 5.75 -18.60 2.56
C SER A 299 5.87 -17.26 3.27
N LEU A 300 4.76 -16.71 3.79
CA LEU A 300 4.75 -15.45 4.54
C LEU A 300 5.51 -15.56 5.87
N VAL A 301 5.27 -16.65 6.61
CA VAL A 301 5.97 -16.98 7.87
C VAL A 301 7.47 -17.16 7.63
N GLU A 302 7.85 -17.88 6.57
CA GLU A 302 9.25 -18.05 6.18
C GLU A 302 9.92 -16.71 5.85
N ALA A 303 9.25 -15.89 5.04
CA ALA A 303 9.75 -14.57 4.65
C ALA A 303 9.90 -13.61 5.84
N ALA A 304 9.10 -13.77 6.90
CA ALA A 304 9.18 -12.97 8.12
C ALA A 304 10.44 -13.25 8.96
N LYS A 305 11.19 -14.33 8.68
CA LYS A 305 12.47 -14.67 9.36
C LYS A 305 12.38 -14.61 10.89
N GLY A 306 11.28 -15.12 11.45
CA GLY A 306 11.04 -15.19 12.89
C GLY A 306 10.48 -13.92 13.53
N ARG A 307 10.24 -12.84 12.78
CA ARG A 307 9.58 -11.61 13.27
C ARG A 307 8.06 -11.79 13.29
N ILE A 308 7.59 -12.72 14.12
CA ILE A 308 6.19 -13.15 14.18
C ILE A 308 5.68 -13.03 15.61
N ALA A 309 4.49 -12.45 15.78
CA ALA A 309 3.81 -12.34 17.06
C ALA A 309 2.56 -13.23 17.10
N ALA A 310 2.48 -14.12 18.09
CA ALA A 310 1.33 -14.98 18.31
C ALA A 310 0.42 -14.42 19.41
N ILE A 311 -0.86 -14.26 19.10
CA ILE A 311 -1.90 -13.80 20.00
C ILE A 311 -2.74 -15.02 20.39
N GLN A 312 -2.63 -15.44 21.65
CA GLN A 312 -3.35 -16.59 22.21
C GLN A 312 -4.81 -16.26 22.54
N LYS A 313 -5.53 -15.68 21.57
CA LYS A 313 -6.95 -15.32 21.69
C LYS A 313 -7.69 -15.64 20.39
N PRO A 314 -8.91 -16.19 20.46
CA PRO A 314 -9.74 -16.43 19.28
C PRO A 314 -10.37 -15.12 18.79
N LEU A 315 -9.64 -14.38 17.95
CA LEU A 315 -10.10 -13.09 17.43
C LEU A 315 -10.79 -13.19 16.06
N PHE A 316 -10.67 -14.35 15.43
CA PHE A 316 -11.18 -14.64 14.10
C PHE A 316 -12.09 -15.86 14.14
N ILE A 317 -13.20 -15.78 13.42
CA ILE A 317 -14.18 -16.85 13.27
C ILE A 317 -14.23 -17.27 11.80
N HIS A 318 -13.86 -18.52 11.52
CA HIS A 318 -13.94 -19.15 10.21
C HIS A 318 -15.20 -20.01 10.10
N ASN A 319 -15.97 -19.80 9.02
CA ASN A 319 -17.22 -20.52 8.75
C ASN A 319 -17.08 -21.49 7.58
#